data_AF-B7ARF1-F1
#
_entry.id   AF-B7ARF1-F1
#
_cell.length_a   1.000
_cell.length_b   1.000
_cell.length_c   1.000
_cell.angle_alpha   90.00
_cell.angle_beta   90.00
_cell.angle_gamma   90.00
#
_symmetry.space_group_name_H-M   'P 1'
#
loop_
_entity.id
_entity.type
_entity.pdbx_description
1 polymer ?
#
loop_
_entity_poly.entity_id
_entity_poly.type
_entity_poly.pdbx_seq_one_letter_code
_entity_poly.pdbx_strand_id
1 'polypeptide(L)' 'MDIGVVIKKYRKEAGMTQEEMANRLGVTTPAVNKWENSNSNGTGCSR' A
#
# COMPACT_ATOMS: atom_id res chain seq x y z
N MET A 1 1.37 -6.21 -11.84
CA MET A 1 0.55 -6.54 -10.67
C MET A 1 1.03 -5.65 -9.54
N ASP A 2 0.30 -4.57 -9.28
CA ASP A 2 0.75 -3.53 -8.36
C ASP A 2 0.46 -3.92 -6.91
N ILE A 3 1.52 -4.18 -6.15
CA ILE A 3 1.42 -4.62 -4.74
C ILE A 3 0.63 -3.60 -3.91
N GLY A 4 0.77 -2.30 -4.21
CA GLY A 4 0.06 -1.22 -3.53
C GLY A 4 -1.46 -1.25 -3.77
N VAL A 5 -1.90 -1.67 -4.96
CA VAL A 5 -3.34 -1.81 -5.27
C VAL A 5 -3.95 -2.97 -4.48
N VAL A 6 -3.21 -4.06 -4.33
CA VAL A 6 -3.65 -5.24 -3.56
C VAL A 6 -3.76 -4.89 -2.07
N ILE A 7 -2.75 -4.20 -1.52
CA ILE A 7 -2.76 -3.74 -0.13
C ILE A 7 -3.97 -2.82 0.14
N LYS A 8 -4.21 -1.85 -0.76
CA LYS A 8 -5.34 -0.93 -0.67
C LYS A 8 -6.70 -1.64 -0.74
N LYS A 9 -6.80 -2.70 -1.56
CA LYS A 9 -8.00 -3.53 -1.67
C LYS A 9 -8.29 -4.26 -0.36
N TYR A 10 -7.32 -5.01 0.16
CA TYR A 10 -7.47 -5.74 1.42
C TYR A 10 -7.71 -4.82 2.62
N ARG A 11 -7.08 -3.64 2.64
CA ARG A 11 -7.31 -2.63 3.68
C ARG A 11 -8.77 -2.17 3.71
N LYS A 12 -9.37 -1.92 2.53
CA LYS A 12 -10.78 -1.55 2.40
C LYS A 12 -11.73 -2.70 2.74
N GLU A 13 -11.42 -3.92 2.30
CA GLU A 13 -12.21 -5.12 2.62
C GLU A 13 -12.21 -5.42 4.12
N ALA A 14 -11.10 -5.16 4.81
CA ALA A 14 -11.01 -5.29 6.25
C ALA A 14 -11.58 -4.08 7.02
N GLY A 15 -12.02 -3.02 6.33
CA GLY A 15 -12.54 -1.81 6.98
C GLY A 15 -11.51 -1.04 7.81
N MET A 16 -10.21 -1.24 7.56
CA MET A 16 -9.14 -0.68 8.38
C MET A 16 -8.63 0.67 7.83
N THR A 17 -8.29 1.60 8.72
CA THR A 17 -7.60 2.84 8.35
C THR A 17 -6.11 2.59 8.15
N GLN A 18 -5.41 3.51 7.47
CA GLN A 18 -3.95 3.44 7.35
C GLN A 18 -3.29 3.51 8.74
N GLU A 19 -3.85 4.31 9.67
CA GLU A 19 -3.40 4.36 11.07
C GLU A 19 -3.57 3.04 11.77
N GLU A 20 -4.73 2.39 11.64
CA GLU A 20 -4.97 1.13 12.34
C GLU A 20 -4.08 0.01 11.81
N MET A 21 -3.87 -0.02 10.49
CA MET A 21 -2.91 -0.93 9.85
C MET A 21 -1.47 -0.64 10.30
N ALA A 22 -1.10 0.64 10.41
CA ALA A 22 0.22 1.06 10.87
C ALA A 22 0.47 0.65 12.32
N ASN A 23 -0.47 0.91 13.21
CA ASN A 23 -0.40 0.54 14.62
C ASN A 23 -0.31 -0.99 14.80
N ARG A 24 -1.10 -1.77 14.05
CA ARG A 24 -1.07 -3.25 14.12
C ARG A 24 0.24 -3.84 13.62
N LEU A 25 0.83 -3.26 12.57
CA LEU A 25 2.10 -3.71 12.00
C LEU A 25 3.33 -3.09 12.71
N GLY A 26 3.12 -2.18 13.67
CA GLY A 26 4.20 -1.43 14.32
C GLY A 26 4.98 -0.54 13.35
N VAL A 27 4.35 -0.12 12.25
CA VAL A 27 4.93 0.79 11.27
C VAL A 27 4.28 2.16 11.38
N THR A 28 4.81 3.13 10.63
CA THR A 28 4.26 4.48 10.59
C THR A 28 3.21 4.61 9.48
N THR A 29 2.21 5.46 9.68
CA THR A 29 1.23 5.86 8.65
C THR A 29 1.84 6.23 7.29
N PRO A 30 2.92 7.04 7.21
CA PRO A 30 3.59 7.32 5.94
C PRO A 30 4.19 6.07 5.27
N ALA A 31 4.58 5.03 6.03
CA ALA A 31 5.05 3.77 5.44
C ALA A 31 3.91 3.05 4.71
N VAL A 32 2.71 2.99 5.31
CA VAL A 32 1.52 2.41 4.69
C VAL A 32 1.11 3.19 3.44
N ASN A 33 1.10 4.53 3.51
CA ASN A 33 0.82 5.38 2.36
C ASN A 33 1.85 5.15 1.25
N LYS A 34 3.13 5.03 1.61
CA LYS A 34 4.19 4.68 0.65
C LYS A 34 3.94 3.31 0.04
N TRP A 35 3.51 2.28 0.75
CA TRP A 35 3.20 0.99 0.10
C TRP A 35 2.03 1.06 -0.87
N GLU A 36 0.99 1.81 -0.54
CA GLU A 36 -0.17 2.00 -1.41
C GLU A 36 0.13 2.90 -2.63
N ASN A 37 1.10 3.82 -2.55
CA ASN A 37 1.46 4.78 -3.62
C ASN A 37 2.81 4.54 -4.31
N SER A 38 3.73 3.75 -3.75
CA SER A 38 5.13 3.59 -4.21
C SER A 38 5.27 2.60 -5.37
N ASN A 39 4.19 2.25 -6.06
CA ASN A 39 4.23 1.34 -7.21
C ASN A 39 4.13 2.03 -8.57
N SER A 40 4.52 3.30 -8.68
CA SER A 40 4.52 4.02 -9.97
C SER A 40 5.77 3.77 -10.84
N ASN A 41 6.71 2.93 -10.42
CA ASN A 41 7.95 2.72 -11.17
C ASN A 41 8.12 1.25 -11.56
N GLY A 42 7.89 0.93 -12.84
CA GLY A 42 8.48 -0.28 -13.41
C GLY A 42 7.79 -1.00 -14.56
N THR A 43 6.96 -0.36 -15.39
CA THR A 43 6.72 -0.88 -16.75
C THR A 43 6.84 0.23 -17.78
N GLY A 44 8.08 0.63 -18.01
CA GLY A 44 8.53 1.45 -19.12
C GLY A 44 9.88 0.93 -19.62
N CYS A 45 10.06 -0.39 -19.69
CA CYS A 45 11.11 -1.01 -20.49
C CYS A 45 10.41 -1.92 -21.51
N SER A 46 9.81 -1.29 -22.51
CA SER A 46 9.59 -1.94 -23.80
C SER A 46 10.46 -1.17 -24.79
N ARG A 47 11.33 -1.94 -25.44
CA ARG A 47 12.23 -1.56 -26.53
C ARG A 47 11.49 -0.89 -27.67
#